data_AF-A0A7W1IFV6-F1
#
_entry.id   AF-A0A7W1IFV6-F1
#
_cell.length_a   1.000
_cell.length_b   1.000
_cell.length_c   1.000
_cell.angle_alpha   90.00
_cell.angle_beta   90.00
_cell.angle_gamma   90.00
#
_symmetry.space_group_name_H-M   'P 1'
#
loop_
_entity.id
_entity.type
_entity.pdbx_description
1 polymer ?
#
loop_
_entity_poly.entity_id
_entity_poly.type
_entity_poly.pdbx_seq_one_letter_code
_entity_poly.pdbx_strand_id
1 'polypeptide(L)'
;MQTERPYVLTIAGLDPSSGAGLTADVKTFEQLKVYGLAVCTGLTLQTENEFVSVSWRKIEEVKQEMNLLLNKYPVKAVKFGIVPSFEFLRILLECIKEHDRKIQVVVDPVWRSSTGFEFNQDNFTNDVLKNISLITPNLPELEFLSGAKSNEQYLNEIREFTNILLKGGHKISGTGLDVLYTKTTTVEFISEQKNISAKHGSGCVLSAAITAELARGENLENACALGKKYIENFLSTNKSLLGFHAA
;
A
#
# COMPACT_ATOMS: atom_id res chain seq x y z
N MET A 1 23.70 6.44 15.76
CA MET A 1 22.24 6.57 15.54
C MET A 1 22.07 7.41 14.29
N GLN A 2 21.16 7.03 13.37
CA GLN A 2 20.92 7.81 12.16
C GLN A 2 20.28 9.15 12.55
N THR A 3 20.99 10.26 12.32
CA THR A 3 20.59 11.60 12.80
C THR A 3 19.54 12.27 11.91
N GLU A 4 19.40 11.82 10.66
CA GLU A 4 18.39 12.30 9.72
C GLU A 4 17.63 11.13 9.10
N ARG A 5 16.30 11.18 9.18
CA ARG A 5 15.39 10.19 8.59
C ARG A 5 14.61 10.84 7.43
N PRO A 6 14.46 10.18 6.27
CA PRO A 6 13.60 10.70 5.22
C PRO A 6 12.14 10.75 5.69
N TYR A 7 11.35 11.65 5.12
CA TYR A 7 9.92 11.77 5.41
C TYR A 7 9.11 10.99 4.39
N VAL A 8 8.12 10.25 4.88
CA VAL A 8 7.13 9.52 4.08
C VAL A 8 5.73 9.88 4.58
N LEU A 9 4.75 9.97 3.69
CA LEU A 9 3.37 10.25 4.05
C LEU A 9 2.49 9.03 3.79
N THR A 10 1.69 8.61 4.78
CA THR A 10 0.57 7.70 4.56
C THR A 10 -0.76 8.46 4.58
N ILE A 11 -1.65 8.09 3.67
CA ILE A 11 -3.02 8.58 3.56
C ILE A 11 -3.94 7.35 3.59
N ALA A 12 -4.54 7.05 4.74
CA ALA A 12 -5.29 5.82 4.97
C ALA A 12 -6.29 5.95 6.12
N GLY A 13 -7.11 4.92 6.32
CA GLY A 13 -8.01 4.81 7.48
C GLY A 13 -7.26 4.49 8.78
N LEU A 14 -7.81 4.91 9.91
CA LEU A 14 -7.36 4.51 11.24
C LEU A 14 -8.00 3.17 11.61
N ASP A 15 -7.17 2.15 11.84
CA ASP A 15 -7.54 0.90 12.51
C ASP A 15 -7.25 0.99 14.03
N PRO A 16 -8.27 0.94 14.90
CA PRO A 16 -8.08 1.02 16.35
C PRO A 16 -7.24 -0.13 16.95
N SER A 17 -7.24 -1.31 16.33
CA SER A 17 -6.41 -2.45 16.77
C SER A 17 -4.93 -2.27 16.41
N SER A 18 -4.63 -1.30 15.56
CA SER A 18 -3.29 -0.96 15.08
C SER A 18 -2.55 -2.12 14.38
N GLY A 19 -3.29 -3.07 13.80
CA GLY A 19 -2.75 -4.14 12.97
C GLY A 19 -2.72 -3.77 11.48
N ALA A 20 -3.56 -2.83 11.04
CA ALA A 20 -3.60 -2.26 9.70
C ALA A 20 -3.62 -0.72 9.73
N GLY A 21 -3.95 -0.12 8.57
CA GLY A 21 -4.20 1.32 8.43
C GLY A 21 -2.99 2.20 8.77
N LEU A 22 -3.27 3.46 9.09
CA LEU A 22 -2.24 4.48 9.38
C LEU A 22 -1.23 4.04 10.44
N THR A 23 -1.71 3.38 11.49
CA THR A 23 -0.88 2.94 12.61
C THR A 23 0.09 1.83 12.23
N ALA A 24 -0.32 0.86 11.40
CA ALA A 24 0.59 -0.15 10.88
C ALA A 24 1.62 0.46 9.91
N ASP A 25 1.19 1.43 9.10
CA ASP A 25 2.08 2.16 8.19
C ASP A 25 3.16 2.91 8.99
N VAL A 26 2.77 3.70 10.00
CA VAL A 26 3.70 4.48 10.84
C VAL A 26 4.65 3.57 11.63
N LYS A 27 4.18 2.44 12.17
CA LYS A 27 5.05 1.45 12.83
C LYS A 27 6.07 0.86 11.85
N THR A 28 5.65 0.60 10.61
CA THR A 28 6.53 0.11 9.55
C THR A 28 7.61 1.14 9.21
N PHE A 29 7.20 2.39 9.01
CA PHE A 29 8.11 3.50 8.72
C PHE A 29 9.14 3.69 9.83
N GLU A 30 8.70 3.69 11.09
CA GLU A 30 9.58 3.82 12.25
C GLU A 30 10.63 2.71 12.29
N GLN A 31 10.21 1.47 12.06
CA GLN A 31 11.10 0.31 12.07
C GLN A 31 12.13 0.35 10.93
N LEU A 32 11.75 0.93 9.78
CA LEU A 32 12.63 1.14 8.63
C LEU A 32 13.44 2.44 8.68
N LYS A 33 13.43 3.14 9.83
CA LYS A 33 14.15 4.40 10.08
C LYS A 33 13.74 5.53 9.13
N VAL A 34 12.45 5.58 8.79
CA VAL A 34 11.80 6.63 8.01
C VAL A 34 10.81 7.37 8.91
N TYR A 35 10.76 8.69 8.85
CA TYR A 35 9.81 9.47 9.64
C TYR A 35 8.42 9.45 8.98
N GLY A 36 7.48 8.76 9.62
CA GLY A 36 6.11 8.62 9.14
C GLY A 36 5.23 9.82 9.46
N LEU A 37 4.72 10.48 8.42
CA LEU A 37 3.61 11.43 8.48
C LEU A 37 2.31 10.71 8.14
N ALA A 38 1.18 11.13 8.70
CA ALA A 38 -0.09 10.46 8.56
C ALA A 38 -1.24 11.45 8.35
N VAL A 39 -2.09 11.17 7.37
CA VAL A 39 -3.37 11.87 7.14
C VAL A 39 -4.49 10.84 7.11
N CYS A 40 -5.47 11.00 8.00
CA CYS A 40 -6.55 10.04 8.15
C CYS A 40 -7.65 10.28 7.11
N THR A 41 -8.07 9.23 6.40
CA THR A 41 -9.20 9.26 5.44
C THR A 41 -10.53 8.85 6.09
N GLY A 42 -10.49 8.08 7.17
CA GLY A 42 -11.68 7.63 7.89
C GLY A 42 -11.34 6.89 9.17
N LEU A 43 -12.26 6.94 10.13
CA LEU A 43 -12.19 6.22 11.39
C LEU A 43 -12.96 4.92 11.24
N THR A 44 -12.28 3.79 11.41
CA THR A 44 -12.93 2.48 11.32
C THR A 44 -13.34 2.00 12.70
N LEU A 45 -14.49 1.34 12.78
CA LEU A 45 -14.88 0.51 13.91
C LEU A 45 -14.51 -0.92 13.54
N GLN A 46 -13.30 -1.34 13.89
CA GLN A 46 -12.79 -2.67 13.54
C GLN A 46 -11.84 -3.22 14.62
N THR A 47 -11.61 -4.52 14.56
CA THR A 47 -10.53 -5.27 15.23
C THR A 47 -9.83 -6.12 14.18
N GLU A 48 -8.81 -6.88 14.57
CA GLU A 48 -8.16 -7.85 13.70
C GLU A 48 -9.10 -8.97 13.22
N ASN A 49 -10.25 -9.17 13.89
CA ASN A 49 -11.23 -10.22 13.58
C ASN A 49 -12.53 -9.72 12.94
N GLU A 50 -12.86 -8.43 13.08
CA GLU A 50 -14.16 -7.89 12.67
C GLU A 50 -14.05 -6.47 12.12
N PHE A 51 -14.83 -6.15 11.07
CA PHE A 51 -15.00 -4.79 10.58
C PHE A 51 -16.49 -4.44 10.62
N VAL A 52 -16.86 -3.43 11.41
CA VAL A 52 -18.26 -3.06 11.67
C VAL A 52 -18.69 -1.88 10.80
N SER A 53 -17.92 -0.80 10.81
CA SER A 53 -18.27 0.42 10.07
C SER A 53 -17.06 1.32 9.85
N VAL A 54 -17.25 2.34 9.01
CA VAL A 54 -16.26 3.39 8.79
C VAL A 54 -16.95 4.75 8.71
N SER A 55 -16.37 5.72 9.41
CA SER A 55 -16.75 7.13 9.33
C SER A 55 -15.72 7.87 8.49
N TRP A 56 -16.07 8.17 7.24
CA TRP A 56 -15.22 8.88 6.29
C TRP A 56 -15.05 10.36 6.62
N ARG A 57 -13.86 10.88 6.37
CA ARG A 57 -13.57 12.32 6.47
C ARG A 57 -13.85 13.04 5.15
N LYS A 58 -14.16 14.33 5.26
CA LYS A 58 -14.39 15.17 4.08
C LYS A 58 -13.10 15.37 3.30
N ILE A 59 -13.21 15.40 1.97
CA ILE A 59 -12.04 15.55 1.08
C ILE A 59 -11.29 16.87 1.33
N GLU A 60 -12.00 17.94 1.68
CA GLU A 60 -11.41 19.25 1.96
C GLU A 60 -10.48 19.21 3.18
N GLU A 61 -10.88 18.52 4.24
CA GLU A 61 -10.08 18.38 5.47
C GLU A 61 -8.81 17.58 5.20
N VAL A 62 -8.94 16.44 4.51
CA VAL A 62 -7.82 15.57 4.14
C VAL A 62 -6.84 16.29 3.22
N LYS A 63 -7.36 17.04 2.23
CA LYS A 63 -6.54 17.86 1.32
C LYS A 63 -5.78 18.95 2.06
N GLN A 64 -6.41 19.64 3.02
CA GLN A 64 -5.76 20.68 3.83
C GLN A 64 -4.60 20.12 4.66
N GLU A 65 -4.81 19.00 5.37
CA GLU A 65 -3.77 18.35 6.16
C GLU A 65 -2.61 17.85 5.29
N MET A 66 -2.92 17.17 4.18
CA MET A 66 -1.93 16.69 3.22
C MET A 66 -1.07 17.85 2.69
N ASN A 67 -1.70 18.94 2.24
CA ASN A 67 -0.98 20.09 1.70
C ASN A 67 -0.11 20.78 2.77
N LEU A 68 -0.59 20.89 4.00
CA LEU A 68 0.20 21.45 5.10
C LEU A 68 1.48 20.63 5.31
N LEU A 69 1.38 19.30 5.31
CA LEU A 69 2.52 18.40 5.50
C LEU A 69 3.48 18.42 4.31
N LEU A 70 2.97 18.35 3.07
CA LEU A 70 3.80 18.41 1.86
C LEU A 70 4.56 19.74 1.75
N ASN A 71 3.93 20.86 2.13
CA ASN A 71 4.59 22.16 2.13
C ASN A 71 5.67 22.32 3.22
N LYS A 72 5.55 21.57 4.33
CA LYS A 72 6.46 21.68 5.47
C LYS A 72 7.63 20.71 5.37
N TYR A 73 7.42 19.53 4.82
CA TYR A 73 8.38 18.42 4.86
C TYR A 73 8.75 17.95 3.45
N PRO A 74 10.03 17.62 3.17
CA PRO A 74 10.47 17.13 1.87
C PRO A 74 10.10 15.65 1.68
N VAL A 75 8.80 15.38 1.51
CA VAL A 75 8.25 14.03 1.29
C VAL A 75 8.63 13.54 -0.11
N LYS A 76 9.23 12.36 -0.21
CA LYS A 76 9.62 11.74 -1.49
C LYS A 76 8.68 10.62 -1.95
N ALA A 77 7.95 10.02 -1.01
CA ALA A 77 7.02 8.95 -1.29
C ALA A 77 5.74 9.07 -0.45
N VAL A 78 4.62 8.74 -1.06
CA VAL A 78 3.29 8.75 -0.45
C VAL A 78 2.67 7.36 -0.62
N LYS A 79 2.10 6.83 0.45
CA LYS A 79 1.31 5.60 0.45
C LYS A 79 -0.17 5.92 0.60
N PHE A 80 -1.01 5.35 -0.26
CA PHE A 80 -2.45 5.32 -0.07
C PHE A 80 -2.89 3.95 0.43
N GLY A 81 -3.68 3.94 1.50
CA GLY A 81 -4.46 2.78 1.93
C GLY A 81 -5.94 2.97 1.55
N ILE A 82 -6.84 2.61 2.47
CA ILE A 82 -8.29 2.71 2.23
C ILE A 82 -8.71 4.17 2.02
N VAL A 83 -9.56 4.41 1.02
CA VAL A 83 -10.16 5.70 0.64
C VAL A 83 -11.66 5.52 0.36
N PRO A 84 -12.49 6.57 0.50
CA PRO A 84 -13.94 6.44 0.32
C PRO A 84 -14.38 6.21 -1.13
N SER A 85 -13.61 6.69 -2.11
CA SER A 85 -13.93 6.54 -3.53
C SER A 85 -12.71 6.78 -4.43
N PHE A 86 -12.85 6.42 -5.71
CA PHE A 86 -11.82 6.70 -6.72
C PHE A 86 -11.70 8.19 -7.04
N GLU A 87 -12.81 8.93 -7.00
CA GLU A 87 -12.78 10.38 -7.12
C GLU A 87 -11.96 11.02 -5.99
N PHE A 88 -12.12 10.51 -4.76
CA PHE A 88 -11.33 10.97 -3.61
C PHE A 88 -9.83 10.74 -3.83
N LEU A 89 -9.46 9.54 -4.30
CA LEU A 89 -8.07 9.23 -4.64
C LEU A 89 -7.56 10.14 -5.77
N ARG A 90 -8.32 10.30 -6.85
CA ARG A 90 -7.95 11.14 -8.00
C ARG A 90 -7.64 12.58 -7.57
N ILE A 91 -8.50 13.19 -6.77
CA ILE A 91 -8.32 14.57 -6.28
C ILE A 91 -7.01 14.70 -5.49
N LEU A 92 -6.70 13.73 -4.63
CA LEU A 92 -5.47 13.77 -3.84
C LEU A 92 -4.22 13.52 -4.69
N LEU A 93 -4.29 12.60 -5.66
CA LEU A 93 -3.21 12.37 -6.61
C LEU A 93 -2.90 13.61 -7.44
N GLU A 94 -3.92 14.31 -7.93
CA GLU A 94 -3.75 15.58 -8.66
C GLU A 94 -3.02 16.61 -7.80
N CYS A 95 -3.44 16.80 -6.54
CA CYS A 95 -2.79 17.72 -5.61
C CYS A 95 -1.32 17.34 -5.33
N ILE A 96 -1.03 16.04 -5.16
CA ILE A 96 0.35 15.56 -4.95
C ILE A 96 1.21 15.86 -6.18
N LYS A 97 0.69 15.63 -7.39
CA LYS A 97 1.45 15.83 -8.64
C LYS A 97 1.57 17.29 -9.03
N GLU A 98 0.62 18.13 -8.65
CA GLU A 98 0.73 19.60 -8.73
C GLU A 98 1.82 20.13 -7.79
N HIS A 99 1.93 19.56 -6.58
CA HIS A 99 2.97 19.93 -5.62
C HIS A 99 4.37 19.49 -6.09
N ASP A 100 4.56 18.20 -6.38
CA ASP A 100 5.80 17.68 -6.98
C ASP A 100 5.54 16.38 -7.75
N ARG A 101 5.73 16.43 -9.07
CA ARG A 101 5.56 15.29 -9.98
C ARG A 101 6.51 14.13 -9.67
N LYS A 102 7.64 14.37 -8.99
CA LYS A 102 8.65 13.36 -8.65
C LYS A 102 8.25 12.49 -7.47
N ILE A 103 7.29 12.93 -6.64
CA ILE A 103 6.81 12.15 -5.50
C ILE A 103 6.32 10.79 -5.99
N GLN A 104 6.92 9.74 -5.44
CA GLN A 104 6.51 8.37 -5.72
C GLN A 104 5.21 8.07 -4.98
N VAL A 105 4.27 7.42 -5.67
CA VAL A 105 2.97 7.10 -5.09
C VAL A 105 2.75 5.60 -5.12
N VAL A 106 2.58 5.00 -3.95
CA VAL A 106 2.20 3.58 -3.81
C VAL A 106 0.75 3.52 -3.39
N VAL A 107 -0.06 2.75 -4.10
CA VAL A 107 -1.47 2.52 -3.75
C VAL A 107 -1.64 1.04 -3.39
N ASP A 108 -2.12 0.77 -2.18
CA ASP A 108 -2.65 -0.54 -1.79
C ASP A 108 -4.15 -0.53 -2.11
N PRO A 109 -4.58 -1.19 -3.20
CA PRO A 109 -5.98 -1.20 -3.58
C PRO A 109 -6.74 -2.09 -2.60
N VAL A 110 -7.19 -1.51 -1.48
CA VAL A 110 -7.97 -2.23 -0.46
C VAL A 110 -9.46 -2.13 -0.79
N TRP A 111 -9.95 -3.10 -1.56
CA TRP A 111 -11.36 -3.18 -1.98
C TRP A 111 -12.24 -4.00 -1.05
N ARG A 112 -11.61 -4.90 -0.30
CA ARG A 112 -12.29 -5.72 0.71
C ARG A 112 -11.42 -5.83 1.94
N SER A 113 -12.00 -5.65 3.12
CA SER A 113 -11.28 -5.90 4.37
C SER A 113 -10.88 -7.37 4.47
N SER A 114 -9.91 -7.68 5.33
CA SER A 114 -9.55 -9.06 5.65
C SER A 114 -10.72 -9.86 6.26
N THR A 115 -11.77 -9.16 6.71
CA THR A 115 -12.97 -9.70 7.35
C THR A 115 -14.19 -9.74 6.42
N GLY A 116 -14.03 -9.31 5.15
CA GLY A 116 -15.05 -9.43 4.11
C GLY A 116 -15.90 -8.18 3.84
N PHE A 117 -15.65 -7.05 4.51
CA PHE A 117 -16.34 -5.78 4.26
C PHE A 117 -15.92 -5.21 2.91
N GLU A 118 -16.86 -4.98 2.00
CA GLU A 118 -16.59 -4.40 0.68
C GLU A 118 -16.59 -2.88 0.73
N PHE A 119 -15.56 -2.27 0.14
CA PHE A 119 -15.48 -0.84 -0.09
C PHE A 119 -16.02 -0.49 -1.49
N ASN A 120 -16.13 0.79 -1.79
CA ASN A 120 -16.69 1.27 -3.06
C ASN A 120 -16.00 0.66 -4.29
N GLN A 121 -16.76 0.41 -5.35
CA GLN A 121 -16.44 -0.53 -6.43
C GLN A 121 -16.00 0.12 -7.78
N ASP A 122 -15.58 1.39 -7.82
CA ASP A 122 -15.19 2.01 -9.10
C ASP A 122 -13.82 1.52 -9.60
N ASN A 123 -13.56 1.41 -10.90
CA ASN A 123 -12.24 0.94 -11.39
C ASN A 123 -11.25 2.10 -11.59
N PHE A 124 -9.94 1.80 -11.58
CA PHE A 124 -8.92 2.78 -11.95
C PHE A 124 -9.09 3.19 -13.43
N THR A 125 -9.10 4.49 -13.69
CA THR A 125 -8.95 5.01 -15.05
C THR A 125 -7.47 5.13 -15.42
N ASN A 126 -7.16 5.01 -16.71
CA ASN A 126 -5.78 5.13 -17.21
C ASN A 126 -5.10 6.45 -16.79
N ASP A 127 -5.87 7.54 -16.68
CA ASP A 127 -5.33 8.85 -16.27
C ASP A 127 -5.00 8.91 -14.77
N VAL A 128 -5.75 8.20 -13.93
CA VAL A 128 -5.40 8.02 -12.52
C VAL A 128 -4.14 7.18 -12.39
N LEU A 129 -4.04 6.06 -13.14
CA LEU A 129 -2.90 5.14 -13.08
C LEU A 129 -1.57 5.82 -13.42
N LYS A 130 -1.54 6.74 -14.39
CA LYS A 130 -0.33 7.51 -14.77
C LYS A 130 0.26 8.34 -13.62
N ASN A 131 -0.53 8.63 -12.59
CA ASN A 131 -0.09 9.36 -11.40
C ASN A 131 0.35 8.45 -10.25
N ILE A 132 0.27 7.12 -10.43
CA ILE A 132 0.63 6.12 -9.45
C ILE A 132 1.94 5.44 -9.87
N SER A 133 2.92 5.38 -8.96
CA SER A 133 4.19 4.69 -9.22
C SER A 133 4.08 3.18 -9.11
N LEU A 134 3.26 2.68 -8.19
CA LEU A 134 3.05 1.26 -7.94
C LEU A 134 1.65 1.01 -7.38
N ILE A 135 0.94 0.03 -7.93
CA ILE A 135 -0.19 -0.61 -7.26
C ILE A 135 0.21 -1.98 -6.73
N THR A 136 -0.38 -2.40 -5.60
CA THR A 136 0.00 -3.66 -4.92
C THR A 136 -1.18 -4.64 -4.75
N PRO A 137 -1.96 -4.98 -5.80
CA PRO A 137 -3.12 -5.85 -5.66
C PRO A 137 -2.75 -7.30 -5.28
N ASN A 138 -3.62 -7.98 -4.53
CA ASN A 138 -3.65 -9.44 -4.46
C ASN A 138 -4.47 -10.01 -5.64
N LEU A 139 -4.51 -11.33 -5.77
CA LEU A 139 -5.23 -11.99 -6.86
C LEU A 139 -6.75 -11.65 -6.88
N PRO A 140 -7.51 -11.72 -5.77
CA PRO A 140 -8.90 -11.25 -5.77
C PRO A 140 -9.09 -9.78 -6.17
N GLU A 141 -8.20 -8.88 -5.71
CA GLU A 141 -8.20 -7.47 -6.11
C GLU A 141 -7.91 -7.32 -7.60
N LEU A 142 -6.98 -8.12 -8.14
CA LEU A 142 -6.67 -8.12 -9.58
C LEU A 142 -7.85 -8.61 -10.42
N GLU A 143 -8.52 -9.69 -9.99
CA GLU A 143 -9.70 -10.24 -10.67
C GLU A 143 -10.87 -9.24 -10.66
N PHE A 144 -11.02 -8.50 -9.57
CA PHE A 144 -11.97 -7.39 -9.52
C PHE A 144 -11.59 -6.30 -10.55
N LEU A 145 -10.32 -5.88 -10.54
CA LEU A 145 -9.79 -4.82 -11.40
C LEU A 145 -9.85 -5.18 -12.88
N SER A 146 -9.66 -6.46 -13.24
CA SER A 146 -9.70 -6.93 -14.63
C SER A 146 -11.10 -6.97 -15.21
N GLY A 147 -12.13 -7.06 -14.36
CA GLY A 147 -13.52 -7.21 -14.78
C GLY A 147 -13.70 -8.42 -15.70
N ALA A 148 -14.18 -8.21 -16.92
CA ALA A 148 -14.37 -9.28 -17.89
C ALA A 148 -13.09 -9.77 -18.60
N LYS A 149 -11.95 -9.09 -18.41
CA LYS A 149 -10.67 -9.44 -19.04
C LYS A 149 -9.97 -10.55 -18.26
N SER A 150 -9.13 -11.33 -18.94
CA SER A 150 -8.20 -12.23 -18.25
C SER A 150 -7.15 -11.44 -17.46
N ASN A 151 -6.63 -12.03 -16.38
CA ASN A 151 -5.58 -11.40 -15.56
C ASN A 151 -4.35 -11.02 -16.40
N GLU A 152 -3.93 -11.90 -17.31
CA GLU A 152 -2.79 -11.64 -18.20
C GLU A 152 -3.06 -10.46 -19.15
N GLN A 153 -4.24 -10.42 -19.77
CA GLN A 153 -4.60 -9.31 -20.65
C GLN A 153 -4.63 -8.00 -19.87
N TYR A 154 -5.27 -7.98 -18.70
CA TYR A 154 -5.35 -6.78 -17.88
C TYR A 154 -3.97 -6.30 -17.45
N LEU A 155 -3.11 -7.18 -16.92
CA LEU A 155 -1.73 -6.84 -16.53
C LEU A 155 -0.91 -6.25 -17.68
N ASN A 156 -1.02 -6.82 -18.89
CA ASN A 156 -0.34 -6.31 -20.07
C ASN A 156 -0.82 -4.92 -20.50
N GLU A 157 -2.09 -4.60 -20.28
CA GLU A 157 -2.63 -3.27 -20.57
C GLU A 157 -2.25 -2.24 -19.49
N ILE A 158 -2.40 -2.59 -18.21
CA ILE A 158 -2.21 -1.62 -17.12
C ILE A 158 -0.74 -1.31 -16.81
N ARG A 159 0.19 -2.22 -17.14
CA ARG A 159 1.64 -1.99 -16.98
C ARG A 159 2.18 -0.85 -17.85
N GLU A 160 1.43 -0.42 -18.86
CA GLU A 160 1.74 0.76 -19.67
C GLU A 160 1.51 2.08 -18.94
N PHE A 161 0.68 2.08 -17.89
CA PHE A 161 0.29 3.27 -17.13
C PHE A 161 0.89 3.32 -15.73
N THR A 162 1.06 2.17 -15.06
CA THR A 162 1.65 2.06 -13.73
C THR A 162 2.37 0.73 -13.55
N ASN A 163 3.20 0.60 -12.51
CA ASN A 163 3.80 -0.69 -12.16
C ASN A 163 2.85 -1.47 -11.23
N ILE A 164 2.90 -2.80 -11.28
CA ILE A 164 2.05 -3.68 -10.46
C ILE A 164 2.91 -4.67 -9.70
N LEU A 165 2.77 -4.72 -8.38
CA LEU A 165 3.24 -5.84 -7.58
C LEU A 165 2.05 -6.75 -7.25
N LEU A 166 1.91 -7.84 -8.01
CA LEU A 166 0.87 -8.84 -7.77
C LEU A 166 1.27 -9.75 -6.60
N LYS A 167 0.52 -9.64 -5.50
CA LYS A 167 0.75 -10.42 -4.27
C LYS A 167 0.18 -11.84 -4.41
N GLY A 168 0.95 -12.85 -4.03
CA GLY A 168 0.48 -14.24 -3.96
C GLY A 168 0.25 -14.92 -5.32
N GLY A 169 1.07 -14.59 -6.32
CA GLY A 169 1.02 -15.16 -7.67
C GLY A 169 1.12 -16.69 -7.67
N HIS A 170 0.11 -17.33 -8.28
CA HIS A 170 -0.02 -18.75 -8.62
C HIS A 170 0.07 -19.78 -7.47
N LYS A 171 -1.12 -20.12 -6.97
CA LYS A 171 -1.53 -21.25 -6.09
C LYS A 171 -1.18 -22.67 -6.59
N ILE A 172 -0.14 -22.87 -7.41
CA ILE A 172 0.09 -24.17 -8.07
C ILE A 172 1.08 -25.07 -7.28
N SER A 173 2.02 -24.55 -6.48
CA SER A 173 2.92 -25.46 -5.73
C SER A 173 3.68 -24.79 -4.58
N GLY A 174 2.97 -24.10 -3.69
CA GLY A 174 3.48 -23.71 -2.36
C GLY A 174 4.73 -22.83 -2.36
N THR A 175 4.55 -21.51 -2.39
CA THR A 175 5.43 -20.49 -1.76
C THR A 175 4.83 -19.12 -2.05
N GLY A 176 4.99 -18.17 -1.13
CA GLY A 176 4.47 -16.81 -1.28
C GLY A 176 5.21 -16.03 -2.36
N LEU A 177 4.96 -16.34 -3.63
CA LEU A 177 5.50 -15.63 -4.79
C LEU A 177 4.77 -14.31 -4.99
N ASP A 178 5.52 -13.21 -5.07
CA ASP A 178 5.01 -11.93 -5.57
C ASP A 178 5.69 -11.58 -6.90
N VAL A 179 4.97 -10.95 -7.82
CA VAL A 179 5.50 -10.64 -9.15
C VAL A 179 5.34 -9.16 -9.45
N LEU A 180 6.45 -8.48 -9.73
CA LEU A 180 6.47 -7.09 -10.18
C LEU A 180 6.43 -7.03 -11.70
N TYR A 181 5.38 -6.40 -12.23
CA TYR A 181 5.23 -6.04 -13.63
C TYR A 181 5.56 -4.55 -13.79
N THR A 182 6.63 -4.25 -14.50
CA THR A 182 6.96 -2.88 -14.95
C THR A 182 6.63 -2.73 -16.43
N LYS A 183 6.81 -1.56 -17.05
CA LYS A 183 6.60 -1.43 -18.50
C LYS A 183 7.46 -2.40 -19.34
N THR A 184 8.67 -2.72 -18.90
CA THR A 184 9.65 -3.47 -19.70
C THR A 184 10.06 -4.82 -19.10
N THR A 185 9.86 -5.03 -17.81
CA THR A 185 10.34 -6.21 -17.08
C THR A 185 9.25 -6.84 -16.23
N THR A 186 9.43 -8.13 -15.99
CA THR A 186 8.65 -8.90 -15.01
C THR A 186 9.66 -9.54 -14.06
N VAL A 187 9.51 -9.29 -12.75
CA VAL A 187 10.47 -9.74 -11.72
C VAL A 187 9.73 -10.54 -10.66
N GLU A 188 10.25 -11.71 -10.32
CA GLU A 188 9.68 -12.63 -9.34
C GLU A 188 10.39 -12.52 -7.99
N PHE A 189 9.62 -12.42 -6.91
CA PHE A 189 10.11 -12.43 -5.53
C PHE A 189 9.61 -13.68 -4.83
N ILE A 190 10.49 -14.67 -4.68
CA ILE A 190 10.18 -15.95 -4.06
C ILE A 190 10.40 -15.87 -2.56
N SER A 191 9.46 -16.43 -1.80
CA SER A 191 9.57 -16.49 -0.35
C SER A 191 10.56 -17.54 0.14
N GLU A 192 11.44 -17.14 1.06
CA GLU A 192 12.38 -18.06 1.72
C GLU A 192 11.85 -18.56 3.09
N GLN A 193 10.77 -17.95 3.59
CA GLN A 193 10.21 -18.19 4.92
C GLN A 193 9.19 -19.34 4.93
N LYS A 194 9.49 -20.39 5.71
CA LYS A 194 8.63 -21.58 5.84
C LYS A 194 7.60 -21.49 6.96
N ASN A 195 7.83 -20.63 7.96
CA ASN A 195 7.00 -20.54 9.17
C ASN A 195 6.32 -19.18 9.27
N ILE A 196 5.33 -18.96 8.40
CA ILE A 196 4.51 -17.74 8.41
C ILE A 196 3.11 -18.02 8.95
N SER A 197 2.53 -17.04 9.62
CA SER A 197 1.11 -17.05 10.03
C SER A 197 0.39 -15.86 9.40
N ALA A 198 -0.90 -16.02 9.11
CA ALA A 198 -1.72 -14.93 8.61
C ALA A 198 -1.71 -13.75 9.61
N LYS A 199 -1.65 -12.53 9.07
CA LYS A 199 -1.69 -11.29 9.85
C LYS A 199 -2.76 -10.36 9.31
N HIS A 200 -3.46 -9.69 10.22
CA HIS A 200 -4.25 -8.52 9.87
C HIS A 200 -3.30 -7.42 9.36
N GLY A 201 -3.69 -6.72 8.30
CA GLY A 201 -2.92 -5.62 7.73
C GLY A 201 -1.67 -6.00 6.93
N SER A 202 -1.47 -7.27 6.54
CA SER A 202 -0.27 -7.70 5.78
C SER A 202 -0.04 -6.89 4.48
N GLY A 203 -1.09 -6.56 3.73
CA GLY A 203 -1.01 -5.71 2.55
C GLY A 203 -0.59 -4.27 2.87
N CYS A 204 -1.14 -3.69 3.95
CA CYS A 204 -0.76 -2.35 4.42
C CYS A 204 0.71 -2.31 4.83
N VAL A 205 1.18 -3.32 5.56
CA VAL A 205 2.58 -3.43 5.98
C VAL A 205 3.53 -3.58 4.80
N LEU A 206 3.20 -4.42 3.82
CA LEU A 206 4.01 -4.57 2.61
C LEU A 206 4.11 -3.26 1.82
N SER A 207 2.97 -2.64 1.51
CA SER A 207 2.94 -1.38 0.76
C SER A 207 3.63 -0.24 1.51
N ALA A 208 3.50 -0.18 2.84
CA ALA A 208 4.25 0.76 3.68
C ALA A 208 5.77 0.50 3.63
N ALA A 209 6.21 -0.75 3.71
CA ALA A 209 7.62 -1.09 3.64
C ALA A 209 8.24 -0.67 2.29
N ILE A 210 7.54 -0.94 1.18
CA ILE A 210 7.97 -0.50 -0.16
C ILE A 210 8.06 1.03 -0.23
N THR A 211 7.04 1.73 0.30
CA THR A 211 7.01 3.20 0.28
C THR A 211 8.17 3.80 1.09
N ALA A 212 8.51 3.20 2.23
CA ALA A 212 9.66 3.61 3.05
C ALA A 212 10.99 3.46 2.29
N GLU A 213 11.19 2.35 1.59
CA GLU A 213 12.42 2.14 0.82
C GLU A 213 12.52 3.08 -0.40
N LEU A 214 11.39 3.37 -1.06
CA LEU A 214 11.34 4.44 -2.07
C LEU A 214 11.71 5.82 -1.48
N ALA A 215 11.23 6.14 -0.27
CA ALA A 215 11.60 7.39 0.42
C ALA A 215 13.10 7.45 0.78
N ARG A 216 13.73 6.29 1.01
CA ARG A 216 15.18 6.15 1.22
C ARG A 216 16.00 6.24 -0.07
N GLY A 217 15.34 6.24 -1.22
CA GLY A 217 15.98 6.40 -2.54
C GLY A 217 16.30 5.08 -3.24
N GLU A 218 15.76 3.95 -2.77
CA GLU A 218 15.86 2.69 -3.49
C GLU A 218 15.10 2.78 -4.82
N ASN A 219 15.58 2.04 -5.83
CA ASN A 219 14.81 1.84 -7.04
C ASN A 219 13.61 0.91 -6.77
N LEU A 220 12.64 0.90 -7.68
CA LEU A 220 11.38 0.18 -7.48
C LEU A 220 11.56 -1.33 -7.25
N GLU A 221 12.44 -1.98 -8.00
CA GLU A 221 12.69 -3.42 -7.88
C GLU A 221 13.28 -3.75 -6.50
N ASN A 222 14.31 -3.02 -6.08
CA ASN A 222 14.91 -3.15 -4.75
C ASN A 222 13.89 -2.84 -3.63
N ALA A 223 13.07 -1.81 -3.79
CA ALA A 223 12.04 -1.45 -2.81
C ALA A 223 11.01 -2.58 -2.65
N CYS A 224 10.59 -3.22 -3.75
CA CYS A 224 9.74 -4.40 -3.72
C CYS A 224 10.43 -5.61 -3.05
N ALA A 225 11.69 -5.87 -3.37
CA ALA A 225 12.46 -6.96 -2.75
C ALA A 225 12.63 -6.79 -1.23
N LEU A 226 12.98 -5.57 -0.79
CA LEU A 226 13.12 -5.24 0.63
C LEU A 226 11.77 -5.24 1.35
N GLY A 227 10.72 -4.74 0.69
CA GLY A 227 9.35 -4.82 1.18
C GLY A 227 8.89 -6.26 1.38
N LYS A 228 9.21 -7.15 0.44
CA LYS A 228 8.95 -8.59 0.53
C LYS A 228 9.64 -9.20 1.77
N LYS A 229 10.93 -8.93 1.93
CA LYS A 229 11.69 -9.40 3.09
C LYS A 229 11.10 -8.91 4.41
N TYR A 230 10.69 -7.64 4.47
CA TYR A 230 10.07 -7.06 5.66
C TYR A 230 8.75 -7.76 6.02
N ILE A 231 7.85 -7.95 5.05
CA ILE A 231 6.55 -8.58 5.33
C ILE A 231 6.73 -10.02 5.77
N GLU A 232 7.68 -10.76 5.22
CA GLU A 232 7.94 -12.14 5.65
C GLU A 232 8.40 -12.23 7.10
N ASN A 233 9.30 -11.34 7.52
CA ASN A 233 9.69 -11.22 8.92
C ASN A 233 8.47 -10.91 9.79
N PHE A 234 7.64 -9.93 9.39
CA PHE A 234 6.41 -9.57 10.09
C PHE A 234 5.45 -10.76 10.25
N LEU A 235 5.22 -11.53 9.19
CA LEU A 235 4.35 -12.71 9.20
C LEU A 235 4.88 -13.84 10.10
N SER A 236 6.20 -13.92 10.33
CA SER A 236 6.84 -14.94 11.17
C SER A 236 6.91 -14.59 12.67
N THR A 237 6.56 -13.36 13.06
CA THR A 237 6.77 -12.86 14.44
C THR A 237 6.03 -13.62 15.54
N ASN A 238 4.79 -14.04 15.29
CA ASN A 238 3.95 -14.77 16.25
C ASN A 238 2.77 -15.46 15.53
N LYS A 239 1.91 -16.18 16.25
CA LYS A 239 0.73 -16.87 15.67
C LYS A 239 -0.59 -16.07 15.70
N SER A 240 -0.63 -14.94 16.41
CA SER A 240 -1.82 -14.07 16.46
C SER A 240 -1.97 -13.27 15.16
N LEU A 241 -3.14 -12.69 14.92
CA LEU A 241 -3.35 -11.83 13.75
C LEU A 241 -2.64 -10.47 13.87
N LEU A 242 -2.32 -10.03 15.10
CA LEU A 242 -1.56 -8.80 15.34
C LEU A 242 -0.05 -9.09 15.33
N GLY A 243 0.61 -8.64 14.27
CA GLY A 243 2.06 -8.83 14.10
C GLY A 243 2.89 -7.80 14.87
N PHE A 244 4.16 -8.14 15.09
CA PHE A 244 5.14 -7.22 15.65
C PHE A 244 6.05 -6.69 14.55
N HIS A 245 6.30 -5.39 14.54
CA HIS A 245 7.23 -4.78 13.61
C HIS A 245 8.66 -5.02 14.12
N ALA A 246 9.46 -5.73 13.33
CA ALA A 246 10.87 -5.99 13.60
C ALA A 246 11.67 -5.68 12.33
N ALA A 247 12.87 -5.14 12.50
CA ALA A 247 13.80 -4.83 11.41
C ALA A 247 14.69 -6.03 11.16
#